data_AF-A0A495XVC8-F1
#
_entry.id   AF-A0A495XVC8-F1
#
_cell.length_a   1.000
_cell.length_b   1.000
_cell.length_c   1.000
_cell.angle_alpha   90.00
_cell.angle_beta   90.00
_cell.angle_gamma   90.00
#
_symmetry.space_group_name_H-M   'P 1'
#
loop_
_entity.id
_entity.type
_entity.pdbx_description
1 polymer ?
#
loop_
_entity_poly.entity_id
_entity_poly.type
_entity_poly.pdbx_seq_one_letter_code
_entity_poly.pdbx_strand_id
1 'polypeptide(L)'
;MKPDERAEADAALEAARRLSRAAAAVERRLVEAAGGPRPDREVPGGVTAEVRVALRDATEALEAVEQAVADRHPAASGSATTTSRVAEGGAALPAVEVTVPVLGVDGCKAGWVGAVLEPGAPRPRVAVAATIGALVETVRRSTGLRVVAVDMPIGLPDSSTRQADALARRALPGKASTIFSTLTREAYAAASRAEADVVNRLRCGQGVGAQAFALHAKVREVDAWLRSRPTVEVVEAHPELSFATMAGAPLLPNKKTPEGRAARLAALRAGGLASPSVLEGSGYAADDVLDACAVAWTAVRHAAGDSVSRPDPPEVFSDGLPAAIRT
;
A
#
# COMPACT_ATOMS: atom_id res chain seq x y z
N MET A 1 27.84 30.35 1.10
CA MET A 1 27.94 29.38 2.20
C MET A 1 28.93 28.32 1.78
N LYS A 2 29.91 28.00 2.63
CA LYS A 2 30.86 26.92 2.31
C LYS A 2 30.09 25.58 2.24
N PRO A 3 30.51 24.61 1.41
CA PRO A 3 29.79 23.34 1.25
C PRO A 3 29.52 22.62 2.57
N ASP A 4 30.47 22.66 3.51
CA ASP A 4 30.33 22.04 4.83
C ASP A 4 29.27 22.73 5.70
N GLU A 5 29.18 24.07 5.67
CA GLU A 5 28.16 24.83 6.41
C GLU A 5 26.74 24.55 5.88
N ARG A 6 26.61 24.24 4.59
CA ARG A 6 25.34 23.86 3.96
C ARG A 6 24.91 22.46 4.36
N ALA A 7 25.86 21.52 4.37
CA ALA A 7 25.63 20.14 4.79
C ALA A 7 25.26 20.07 6.28
N GLU A 8 25.90 20.88 7.13
CA GLU A 8 25.53 21.02 8.55
C GLU A 8 24.13 21.61 8.73
N ALA A 9 23.74 22.61 7.93
CA ALA A 9 22.39 23.19 7.97
C ALA A 9 21.31 22.18 7.52
N ASP A 10 21.56 21.41 6.46
CA ASP A 10 20.65 20.38 5.95
C ASP A 10 20.51 19.21 6.97
N ALA A 11 21.61 18.81 7.61
CA ALA A 11 21.59 17.79 8.67
C ALA A 11 20.83 18.28 9.92
N ALA A 12 20.98 19.54 10.31
CA ALA A 12 20.24 20.15 11.41
C ALA A 12 18.73 20.21 11.12
N LEU A 13 18.35 20.54 9.88
CA LEU A 13 16.96 20.56 9.44
C LEU A 13 16.33 19.15 9.43
N GLU A 14 17.08 18.14 8.98
CA GLU A 14 16.62 16.76 9.00
C GLU A 14 16.45 16.23 10.44
N ALA A 15 17.37 16.58 11.34
CA ALA A 15 17.28 16.24 12.77
C ALA A 15 16.06 16.89 13.44
N ALA A 16 15.78 18.17 13.15
CA ALA A 16 14.59 18.87 13.63
C ALA A 16 13.28 18.20 13.17
N ARG A 17 13.21 17.81 11.89
CA ARG A 17 12.05 17.10 11.32
C ARG A 17 11.85 15.71 11.94
N ARG A 18 12.93 14.99 12.23
CA ARG A 18 12.85 13.69 12.93
C ARG A 18 12.32 13.85 14.35
N LEU A 19 12.78 14.87 15.09
CA LEU A 19 12.31 15.18 16.44
C LEU A 19 10.84 15.60 16.46
N SER A 20 10.40 16.44 15.52
CA SER A 20 8.98 16.85 15.39
C SER A 20 8.06 15.65 15.13
N ARG A 21 8.45 14.73 14.22
CA ARG A 21 7.69 13.48 13.99
C ARG A 21 7.62 12.58 15.22
N ALA A 22 8.71 12.49 15.98
CA ALA A 22 8.76 11.71 17.21
C ALA A 22 7.85 12.32 18.31
N ALA A 23 7.86 13.65 18.46
CA ALA A 23 6.97 14.36 19.39
C ALA A 23 5.49 14.11 19.04
N ALA A 24 5.10 14.28 17.77
CA ALA A 24 3.74 14.02 17.33
C ALA A 24 3.31 12.54 17.53
N ALA A 25 4.25 11.59 17.42
CA ALA A 25 3.97 10.18 17.69
C ALA A 25 3.77 9.89 19.19
N VAL A 26 4.52 10.56 20.06
CA VAL A 26 4.34 10.48 21.52
C VAL A 26 3.01 11.11 21.93
N GLU A 27 2.64 12.25 21.35
CA GLU A 27 1.33 12.89 21.60
C GLU A 27 0.17 11.95 21.26
N ARG A 28 0.20 11.32 20.07
CA ARG A 28 -0.83 10.34 19.66
C ARG A 28 -0.94 9.18 20.64
N ARG A 29 0.19 8.61 21.08
CA ARG A 29 0.21 7.51 22.07
C ARG A 29 -0.35 7.93 23.42
N LEU A 30 -0.11 9.17 23.85
CA LEU A 30 -0.66 9.71 25.09
C LEU A 30 -2.18 9.97 24.99
N VAL A 31 -2.67 10.44 23.85
CA VAL A 31 -4.11 10.59 23.58
C VAL A 31 -4.82 9.23 23.56
N GLU A 32 -4.20 8.21 22.96
CA GLU A 32 -4.71 6.84 22.98
C GLU A 32 -4.71 6.24 24.40
N ALA A 33 -3.63 6.45 25.17
CA ALA A 33 -3.49 5.94 26.54
C ALA A 33 -4.41 6.65 27.55
N ALA A 34 -4.74 7.93 27.33
CA ALA A 34 -5.68 8.68 28.16
C ALA A 34 -7.14 8.22 27.99
N GLY A 35 -7.42 7.37 26.99
CA GLY A 35 -8.76 6.90 26.66
C GLY A 35 -9.58 8.01 26.01
N GLY A 36 -9.87 7.88 24.72
CA GLY A 36 -10.79 8.78 24.00
C GLY A 36 -12.12 8.99 24.75
N PRO A 37 -12.89 10.04 24.39
CA PRO A 37 -13.97 10.59 25.20
C PRO A 37 -14.96 9.50 25.62
N ARG A 38 -14.96 9.15 26.91
CA ARG A 38 -15.98 8.33 27.54
C ARG A 38 -16.82 9.25 28.44
N PRO A 39 -18.15 9.28 28.30
CA PRO A 39 -18.99 10.28 28.97
C PRO A 39 -19.04 10.18 30.50
N ASP A 40 -18.58 9.10 31.13
CA ASP A 40 -18.85 8.85 32.56
C ASP A 40 -17.64 8.41 33.41
N ARG A 41 -16.44 8.96 33.18
CA ARG A 41 -15.33 8.74 34.13
C ARG A 41 -14.44 9.97 34.25
N GLU A 42 -14.52 10.65 35.39
CA GLU A 42 -13.49 11.59 35.83
C GLU A 42 -12.18 10.83 36.01
N VAL A 43 -11.24 11.05 35.08
CA VAL A 43 -9.85 10.63 35.22
C VAL A 43 -9.11 11.76 35.93
N PRO A 44 -8.34 11.51 37.01
CA PRO A 44 -7.64 12.55 37.75
C PRO A 44 -6.70 13.34 36.81
N GLY A 45 -7.10 14.58 36.52
CA GLY A 45 -6.48 15.48 35.56
C GLY A 45 -5.41 16.35 36.22
N GLY A 46 -4.15 16.03 35.94
CA GLY A 46 -3.02 16.93 36.19
C GLY A 46 -1.87 16.56 35.25
N VAL A 47 -1.34 15.35 35.43
CA VAL A 47 -0.13 14.89 34.71
C VAL A 47 -0.35 14.77 33.20
N THR A 48 -1.52 14.33 32.71
CA THR A 48 -1.77 14.14 31.26
C THR A 48 -2.12 15.41 30.49
N ALA A 49 -2.52 16.47 31.20
CA ALA A 49 -2.77 17.78 30.60
C ALA A 49 -1.47 18.58 30.51
N GLU A 50 -0.68 18.60 31.59
CA GLU A 50 0.64 19.25 31.62
C GLU A 50 1.61 18.65 30.61
N VAL A 51 1.64 17.31 30.47
CA VAL A 51 2.48 16.64 29.46
C VAL A 51 2.02 16.98 28.02
N ARG A 52 0.72 17.16 27.78
CA ARG A 52 0.21 17.56 26.46
C ARG A 52 0.59 18.99 26.11
N VAL A 53 0.49 19.91 27.08
CA VAL A 53 0.94 21.30 26.91
C VAL A 53 2.45 21.34 26.64
N ALA A 54 3.25 20.62 27.43
CA ALA A 54 4.70 20.57 27.24
C ALA A 54 5.12 19.98 25.88
N LEU A 55 4.39 18.99 25.35
CA LEU A 55 4.65 18.44 24.01
C LEU A 55 4.29 19.41 22.89
N ARG A 56 3.19 20.15 23.05
CA ARG A 56 2.77 21.17 22.09
C ARG A 56 3.80 22.31 22.04
N ASP A 57 4.21 22.81 23.20
CA ASP A 57 5.22 23.86 23.31
C ASP A 57 6.57 23.43 22.71
N ALA A 58 6.95 22.16 22.89
CA ALA A 58 8.16 21.59 22.27
C ALA A 58 8.04 21.48 20.74
N THR A 59 6.85 21.20 20.21
CA THR A 59 6.59 21.13 18.76
C THR A 59 6.64 22.53 18.14
N GLU A 60 5.99 23.51 18.76
CA GLU A 60 6.01 24.91 18.32
C GLU A 60 7.44 25.50 18.38
N ALA A 61 8.23 25.16 19.40
CA ALA A 61 9.63 25.55 19.49
C ALA A 61 10.51 24.95 18.37
N LEU A 62 10.25 23.70 17.97
CA LEU A 62 10.97 23.05 16.86
C LEU A 62 10.61 23.66 15.49
N GLU A 63 9.34 24.01 15.26
CA GLU A 63 8.91 24.71 14.06
C GLU A 63 9.53 26.11 13.96
N ALA A 64 9.64 26.82 15.08
CA ALA A 64 10.31 28.12 15.14
C ALA A 64 11.81 28.01 14.80
N VAL A 65 12.48 26.91 15.19
CA VAL A 65 13.87 26.63 14.80
C VAL A 65 13.97 26.33 13.30
N GLU A 66 13.06 25.55 12.73
CA GLU A 66 13.00 25.28 11.28
C GLU A 66 12.84 26.59 10.48
N GLN A 67 11.95 27.47 10.91
CA GLN A 67 11.76 28.78 10.28
C GLN A 67 13.00 29.68 10.44
N ALA A 68 13.61 29.73 11.62
CA ALA A 68 14.82 30.53 11.85
C ALA A 68 16.03 30.06 11.03
N VAL A 69 16.13 28.75 10.76
CA VAL A 69 17.14 28.19 9.85
C VAL A 69 16.84 28.59 8.40
N ALA A 70 15.58 28.55 7.98
CA ALA A 70 15.17 29.00 6.64
C ALA A 70 15.45 30.51 6.41
N ASP A 71 15.16 31.35 7.41
CA ASP A 71 15.33 32.80 7.32
C ASP A 71 16.81 33.23 7.30
N ARG A 72 17.71 32.45 7.92
CA ARG A 72 19.16 32.73 7.97
C ARG A 72 19.90 32.38 6.68
N HIS A 73 19.24 31.72 5.72
CA HIS A 73 19.83 31.38 4.42
C HIS A 73 19.03 31.90 3.21
N PRO A 74 18.81 33.23 3.08
CA PRO A 74 17.99 33.80 2.03
C PRO A 74 18.86 34.27 0.85
N ALA A 75 19.29 33.39 -0.07
CA ALA A 75 19.54 33.74 -1.49
C ALA A 75 20.18 32.60 -2.30
N ALA A 76 19.48 32.24 -3.39
CA ALA A 76 20.03 32.48 -4.72
C ALA A 76 18.90 33.06 -5.59
N SER A 77 18.69 34.38 -5.51
CA SER A 77 17.78 35.12 -6.39
C SER A 77 18.59 35.98 -7.37
N GLY A 78 18.30 35.85 -8.67
CA GLY A 78 18.69 36.82 -9.70
C GLY A 78 17.49 37.13 -10.59
N SER A 79 16.98 38.37 -10.47
CA SER A 79 15.95 39.03 -11.32
C SER A 79 16.66 39.68 -12.54
N ALA A 80 16.12 39.99 -13.73
CA ALA A 80 14.79 40.31 -14.24
C ALA A 80 14.76 39.97 -15.77
N THR A 81 13.64 39.71 -16.45
CA THR A 81 12.69 40.72 -16.94
C THR A 81 11.45 40.03 -17.52
N THR A 82 10.28 40.60 -17.19
CA THR A 82 8.92 40.41 -17.69
C THR A 82 8.76 39.83 -19.11
N THR A 83 8.07 38.69 -19.20
CA THR A 83 6.89 38.51 -20.07
C THR A 83 6.12 37.24 -19.68
N SER A 84 4.81 37.41 -19.50
CA SER A 84 3.83 36.39 -19.15
C SER A 84 3.94 35.11 -20.00
N ARG A 85 4.22 33.97 -19.36
CA ARG A 85 3.71 32.64 -19.73
C ARG A 85 3.53 31.79 -18.49
N VAL A 86 2.35 31.20 -18.39
CA VAL A 86 1.92 30.20 -17.42
C VAL A 86 2.93 29.04 -17.41
N ALA A 87 3.47 28.67 -16.24
CA ALA A 87 4.29 27.47 -16.09
C ALA A 87 4.07 26.84 -14.71
N GLU A 88 3.45 25.67 -14.75
CA GLU A 88 3.37 24.67 -13.68
C GLU A 88 4.78 24.22 -13.26
N GLY A 89 4.99 23.93 -11.96
CA GLY A 89 6.28 23.47 -11.48
C GLY A 89 6.31 23.15 -9.98
N GLY A 90 5.45 22.22 -9.54
CA GLY A 90 5.64 21.58 -8.23
C GLY A 90 6.83 20.61 -8.33
N ALA A 91 7.81 20.73 -7.44
CA ALA A 91 8.94 19.81 -7.37
C ALA A 91 8.44 18.36 -7.29
N ALA A 92 8.88 17.51 -8.22
CA ALA A 92 8.49 16.11 -8.24
C ALA A 92 9.00 15.42 -6.97
N LEU A 93 8.11 14.68 -6.29
CA LEU A 93 8.50 13.77 -5.22
C LEU A 93 9.55 12.79 -5.76
N PRO A 94 10.54 12.38 -4.94
CA PRO A 94 11.55 11.42 -5.39
C PRO A 94 10.87 10.13 -5.83
N ALA A 95 11.33 9.60 -6.96
CA ALA A 95 10.83 8.32 -7.47
C ALA A 95 11.12 7.20 -6.46
N VAL A 96 10.25 6.19 -6.43
CA VAL A 96 10.53 4.98 -5.63
C VAL A 96 11.76 4.30 -6.20
N GLU A 97 12.72 3.97 -5.33
CA GLU A 97 13.93 3.28 -5.75
C GLU A 97 13.64 1.80 -5.98
N VAL A 98 13.81 1.35 -7.22
CA VAL A 98 13.66 -0.05 -7.61
C VAL A 98 15.06 -0.66 -7.72
N THR A 99 15.45 -1.49 -6.76
CA THR A 99 16.79 -2.12 -6.71
C THR A 99 16.84 -3.47 -7.43
N VAL A 100 15.70 -4.17 -7.50
CA VAL A 100 15.54 -5.43 -8.23
C VAL A 100 14.22 -5.43 -9.02
N PRO A 101 14.12 -6.16 -10.15
CA PRO A 101 12.87 -6.26 -10.85
C PRO A 101 11.78 -6.92 -9.99
N VAL A 102 10.61 -6.29 -9.96
CA VAL A 102 9.42 -6.77 -9.26
C VAL A 102 8.19 -6.71 -10.16
N LEU A 103 7.14 -7.44 -9.78
CA LEU A 103 5.89 -7.52 -10.51
C LEU A 103 4.70 -7.40 -9.56
N GLY A 104 3.81 -6.43 -9.81
CA GLY A 104 2.48 -6.42 -9.22
C GLY A 104 1.46 -7.04 -10.17
N VAL A 105 0.55 -7.86 -9.67
CA VAL A 105 -0.39 -8.63 -10.48
C VAL A 105 -1.83 -8.45 -9.99
N ASP A 106 -2.74 -8.20 -10.94
CA ASP A 106 -4.19 -8.16 -10.70
C ASP A 106 -4.95 -8.96 -11.78
N GLY A 107 -6.14 -9.45 -11.44
CA GLY A 107 -7.01 -10.18 -12.33
C GLY A 107 -7.73 -9.26 -13.31
N CYS A 108 -7.74 -9.62 -14.59
CA CYS A 108 -8.45 -8.84 -15.62
C CYS A 108 -9.23 -9.76 -16.56
N LYS A 109 -9.97 -9.19 -17.52
CA LYS A 109 -10.79 -9.97 -18.48
C LYS A 109 -9.94 -10.89 -19.36
N ALA A 110 -8.70 -10.50 -19.67
CA ALA A 110 -7.75 -11.32 -20.44
C ALA A 110 -7.08 -12.44 -19.62
N GLY A 111 -7.31 -12.50 -18.31
CA GLY A 111 -6.63 -13.38 -17.39
C GLY A 111 -6.00 -12.58 -16.27
N TRP A 112 -4.77 -12.11 -16.50
CA TRP A 112 -3.98 -11.34 -15.53
C TRP A 112 -3.26 -10.19 -16.21
N VAL A 113 -3.26 -9.03 -15.55
CA VAL A 113 -2.44 -7.88 -15.90
C VAL A 113 -1.34 -7.71 -14.86
N GLY A 114 -0.17 -7.34 -15.32
CA GLY A 114 1.02 -7.16 -14.51
C GLY A 114 1.65 -5.80 -14.73
N ALA A 115 2.06 -5.14 -13.65
CA ALA A 115 2.91 -3.95 -13.68
C ALA A 115 4.34 -4.37 -13.31
N VAL A 116 5.23 -4.37 -14.31
CA VAL A 116 6.66 -4.66 -14.15
C VAL A 116 7.39 -3.38 -13.78
N LEU A 117 8.12 -3.40 -12.67
CA LEU A 117 9.03 -2.33 -12.27
C LEU A 117 10.46 -2.86 -12.34
N GLU A 118 11.33 -2.14 -13.04
CA GLU A 118 12.72 -2.53 -13.29
C GLU A 118 13.67 -1.40 -12.87
N PRO A 119 14.87 -1.71 -12.35
CA PRO A 119 15.84 -0.69 -11.99
C PRO A 119 16.15 0.27 -13.14
N GLY A 120 16.09 1.57 -12.88
CA GLY A 120 16.34 2.62 -13.86
C GLY A 120 15.26 2.81 -14.94
N ALA A 121 14.19 1.99 -14.95
CA ALA A 121 13.08 2.21 -15.86
C ALA A 121 12.27 3.45 -15.44
N PRO A 122 11.91 4.35 -16.38
CA PRO A 122 11.27 5.62 -16.03
C PRO A 122 9.81 5.49 -15.60
N ARG A 123 9.17 4.33 -15.86
CA ARG A 123 7.76 4.08 -15.58
C ARG A 123 7.44 2.58 -15.55
N PRO A 124 6.31 2.16 -14.96
CA PRO A 124 5.86 0.77 -15.01
C PRO A 124 5.58 0.30 -16.45
N ARG A 125 6.04 -0.92 -16.77
CA ARG A 125 5.70 -1.62 -18.01
C ARG A 125 4.54 -2.58 -17.77
N VAL A 126 3.52 -2.52 -18.63
CA VAL A 126 2.37 -3.43 -18.55
C VAL A 126 2.65 -4.73 -19.29
N ALA A 127 2.33 -5.86 -18.66
CA ALA A 127 2.34 -7.20 -19.25
C ALA A 127 0.99 -7.89 -19.01
N VAL A 128 0.58 -8.79 -19.90
CA VAL A 128 -0.70 -9.50 -19.80
C VAL A 128 -0.51 -10.95 -20.21
N ALA A 129 -1.17 -11.87 -19.49
CA ALA A 129 -1.25 -13.26 -19.90
C ALA A 129 -2.53 -13.92 -19.40
N ALA A 130 -2.90 -15.04 -20.02
CA ALA A 130 -4.11 -15.80 -19.65
C ALA A 130 -4.03 -16.41 -18.24
N THR A 131 -2.83 -16.78 -17.79
CA THR A 131 -2.60 -17.40 -16.48
C THR A 131 -1.49 -16.70 -15.70
N ILE A 132 -1.54 -16.78 -14.36
CA ILE A 132 -0.54 -16.16 -13.49
C ILE A 132 0.84 -16.75 -13.73
N GLY A 133 0.92 -18.06 -13.89
CA GLY A 133 2.17 -18.76 -14.20
C GLY A 133 2.79 -18.28 -15.52
N ALA A 134 1.97 -18.10 -16.57
CA ALA A 134 2.44 -17.59 -17.86
C ALA A 134 2.90 -16.12 -17.78
N LEU A 135 2.17 -15.28 -17.02
CA LEU A 135 2.55 -13.88 -16.80
C LEU A 135 3.91 -13.79 -16.11
N VAL A 136 4.06 -14.48 -14.97
CA VAL A 136 5.28 -14.46 -14.17
C VAL A 136 6.46 -15.03 -14.95
N GLU A 137 6.27 -16.16 -15.63
CA GLU A 137 7.35 -16.78 -16.43
C GLU A 137 7.77 -15.91 -17.61
N THR A 138 6.83 -15.21 -18.26
CA THR A 138 7.14 -14.28 -19.35
C THR A 138 8.02 -13.13 -18.85
N VAL A 139 7.65 -12.52 -17.72
CA VAL A 139 8.43 -11.42 -17.13
C VAL A 139 9.79 -11.93 -16.69
N ARG A 140 9.83 -13.05 -15.95
CA ARG A 140 11.06 -13.70 -15.45
C ARG A 140 12.05 -14.07 -16.54
N ARG A 141 11.60 -14.48 -17.74
CA ARG A 141 12.52 -14.77 -18.86
C ARG A 141 13.22 -13.53 -19.39
N SER A 142 12.61 -12.37 -19.24
CA SER A 142 13.13 -11.09 -19.71
C SER A 142 13.86 -10.27 -18.64
N THR A 143 13.72 -10.62 -17.36
CA THR A 143 14.22 -9.83 -16.24
C THR A 143 14.74 -10.71 -15.09
N GLY A 144 15.53 -10.15 -14.19
CA GLY A 144 15.91 -10.80 -12.93
C GLY A 144 14.79 -10.79 -11.87
N LEU A 145 13.54 -11.05 -12.25
CA LEU A 145 12.35 -10.95 -11.37
C LEU A 145 12.56 -11.65 -10.02
N ARG A 146 12.41 -10.90 -8.92
CA ARG A 146 12.64 -11.41 -7.56
C ARG A 146 11.35 -11.57 -6.75
N VAL A 147 10.51 -10.54 -6.76
CA VAL A 147 9.29 -10.48 -5.94
C VAL A 147 8.07 -10.27 -6.83
N VAL A 148 7.03 -11.05 -6.57
CA VAL A 148 5.70 -10.89 -7.15
C VAL A 148 4.73 -10.56 -6.03
N ALA A 149 4.03 -9.44 -6.13
CA ALA A 149 2.89 -9.15 -5.26
C ALA A 149 1.59 -9.34 -6.04
N VAL A 150 0.62 -10.05 -5.45
CA VAL A 150 -0.65 -10.39 -6.11
C VAL A 150 -1.84 -9.91 -5.28
N ASP A 151 -2.86 -9.34 -5.94
CA ASP A 151 -4.15 -9.01 -5.32
C ASP A 151 -5.05 -10.24 -5.22
N MET A 152 -4.59 -11.24 -4.48
CA MET A 152 -5.34 -12.46 -4.25
C MET A 152 -4.92 -13.07 -2.91
N PRO A 153 -5.85 -13.62 -2.12
CA PRO A 153 -5.52 -14.24 -0.85
C PRO A 153 -4.50 -15.38 -0.98
N ILE A 154 -3.48 -15.36 -0.13
CA ILE A 154 -2.47 -16.40 0.07
C ILE A 154 -2.63 -16.99 1.48
N GLY A 155 -2.55 -18.31 1.60
CA GLY A 155 -2.79 -19.01 2.87
C GLY A 155 -4.29 -19.09 3.15
N LEU A 156 -4.92 -20.16 2.68
CA LEU A 156 -6.37 -20.36 2.80
C LEU A 156 -6.70 -21.12 4.09
N PRO A 157 -7.60 -20.60 4.94
CA PRO A 157 -7.92 -21.22 6.22
C PRO A 157 -8.68 -22.53 6.04
N ASP A 158 -8.53 -23.46 7.00
CA ASP A 158 -9.25 -24.73 6.98
C ASP A 158 -10.66 -24.60 7.60
N SER A 159 -10.76 -23.90 8.73
CA SER A 159 -12.00 -23.82 9.52
C SER A 159 -12.13 -22.51 10.31
N SER A 160 -11.54 -21.42 9.81
CA SER A 160 -11.60 -20.10 10.45
C SER A 160 -11.76 -19.00 9.40
N THR A 161 -11.98 -17.77 9.86
CA THR A 161 -11.67 -16.57 9.07
C THR A 161 -10.19 -16.23 9.21
N ARG A 162 -9.64 -15.44 8.27
CA ARG A 162 -8.26 -14.95 8.35
C ARG A 162 -8.14 -13.71 9.21
N GLN A 163 -7.09 -13.64 10.03
CA GLN A 163 -6.72 -12.43 10.75
C GLN A 163 -6.27 -11.32 9.77
N ALA A 164 -5.62 -11.69 8.66
CA ALA A 164 -5.20 -10.80 7.58
C ALA A 164 -6.36 -9.93 7.08
N ASP A 165 -7.48 -10.56 6.69
CA ASP A 165 -8.69 -9.86 6.21
C ASP A 165 -9.23 -8.90 7.29
N ALA A 166 -9.28 -9.34 8.55
CA ALA A 166 -9.80 -8.53 9.65
C ALA A 166 -8.92 -7.32 9.95
N LEU A 167 -7.59 -7.47 9.91
CA LEU A 167 -6.63 -6.38 10.07
C LEU A 167 -6.68 -5.40 8.89
N ALA A 168 -6.79 -5.91 7.67
CA ALA A 168 -6.92 -5.09 6.47
C ALA A 168 -8.19 -4.22 6.51
N ARG A 169 -9.32 -4.78 6.94
CA ARG A 169 -10.56 -4.01 7.13
C ARG A 169 -10.41 -2.88 8.12
N ARG A 170 -9.74 -3.12 9.25
CA ARG A 170 -9.48 -2.09 10.27
C ARG A 170 -8.57 -0.97 9.74
N ALA A 171 -7.64 -1.31 8.86
CA ALA A 171 -6.74 -0.34 8.23
C ALA A 171 -7.39 0.47 7.09
N LEU A 172 -8.62 0.16 6.68
CA LEU A 172 -9.37 0.85 5.63
C LEU A 172 -10.73 1.40 6.13
N PRO A 173 -10.74 2.38 7.06
CA PRO A 173 -11.99 3.02 7.49
C PRO A 173 -12.72 3.63 6.30
N GLY A 174 -14.04 3.43 6.21
CA GLY A 174 -14.87 3.85 5.08
C GLY A 174 -14.71 3.01 3.80
N LYS A 175 -13.76 2.07 3.77
CA LYS A 175 -13.47 1.18 2.64
C LYS A 175 -13.36 -0.29 3.03
N ALA A 176 -13.72 -0.68 4.25
CA ALA A 176 -13.64 -2.07 4.71
C ALA A 176 -14.38 -3.08 3.82
N SER A 177 -15.41 -2.66 3.07
CA SER A 177 -16.14 -3.51 2.13
C SER A 177 -15.35 -3.91 0.88
N THR A 178 -14.21 -3.26 0.59
CA THR A 178 -13.31 -3.67 -0.50
C THR A 178 -12.50 -4.92 -0.13
N ILE A 179 -12.30 -5.18 1.17
CA ILE A 179 -11.67 -6.40 1.66
C ILE A 179 -12.71 -7.52 1.73
N PHE A 180 -12.78 -8.34 0.68
CA PHE A 180 -13.64 -9.51 0.65
C PHE A 180 -13.12 -10.58 1.62
N SER A 181 -14.04 -11.25 2.33
CA SER A 181 -13.65 -12.35 3.21
C SER A 181 -13.09 -13.49 2.36
N THR A 182 -11.90 -13.96 2.69
CA THR A 182 -11.33 -15.18 2.14
C THR A 182 -12.13 -16.38 2.63
N LEU A 183 -12.46 -17.28 1.72
CA LEU A 183 -13.21 -18.49 2.06
C LEU A 183 -12.28 -19.56 2.60
N THR A 184 -12.84 -20.55 3.27
CA THR A 184 -12.09 -21.76 3.64
C THR A 184 -11.63 -22.52 2.39
N ARG A 185 -10.54 -23.26 2.51
CA ARG A 185 -9.97 -24.06 1.40
C ARG A 185 -11.02 -24.98 0.77
N GLU A 186 -11.84 -25.63 1.59
CA GLU A 186 -12.88 -26.52 1.11
C GLU A 186 -13.99 -25.77 0.37
N ALA A 187 -14.35 -24.56 0.81
CA ALA A 187 -15.33 -23.74 0.11
C ALA A 187 -14.83 -23.28 -1.27
N TYR A 188 -13.52 -23.08 -1.45
CA TYR A 188 -12.91 -22.87 -2.77
C TYR A 188 -12.80 -24.15 -3.62
N ALA A 189 -13.14 -25.33 -3.11
CA ALA A 189 -13.23 -26.54 -3.92
C ALA A 189 -14.64 -26.78 -4.48
N ALA A 190 -15.66 -26.10 -3.93
CA ALA A 190 -17.05 -26.27 -4.29
C ALA A 190 -17.33 -25.89 -5.76
N ALA A 191 -18.32 -26.56 -6.37
CA ALA A 191 -18.69 -26.35 -7.77
C ALA A 191 -19.61 -25.13 -7.95
N SER A 192 -20.26 -24.67 -6.89
CA SER A 192 -21.20 -23.54 -6.94
C SER A 192 -21.13 -22.66 -5.70
N ARG A 193 -21.62 -21.42 -5.82
CA ARG A 193 -21.70 -20.50 -4.68
C ARG A 193 -22.58 -21.04 -3.55
N ALA A 194 -23.67 -21.73 -3.90
CA ALA A 194 -24.59 -22.27 -2.91
C ALA A 194 -23.93 -23.39 -2.08
N GLU A 195 -23.21 -24.28 -2.75
CA GLU A 195 -22.41 -25.31 -2.09
C GLU A 195 -21.28 -24.70 -1.26
N ALA A 196 -20.55 -23.72 -1.82
CA ALA A 196 -19.51 -23.00 -1.09
C ALA A 196 -20.07 -22.32 0.18
N ASP A 197 -21.27 -21.73 0.13
CA ASP A 197 -21.93 -21.10 1.28
C ASP A 197 -22.24 -22.13 2.38
N VAL A 198 -22.79 -23.28 2.01
CA VAL A 198 -23.05 -24.38 2.96
C VAL A 198 -21.75 -24.82 3.63
N VAL A 199 -20.72 -25.14 2.84
CA VAL A 199 -19.42 -25.60 3.34
C VAL A 199 -18.77 -24.55 4.24
N ASN A 200 -18.71 -23.29 3.79
CA ASN A 200 -18.02 -22.24 4.52
C ASN A 200 -18.71 -21.90 5.85
N ARG A 201 -20.05 -21.92 5.88
CA ARG A 201 -20.80 -21.75 7.14
C ARG A 201 -20.53 -22.88 8.11
N LEU A 202 -20.51 -24.13 7.63
CA LEU A 202 -20.18 -25.28 8.47
C LEU A 202 -18.76 -25.20 9.03
N ARG A 203 -17.81 -24.71 8.23
CA ARG A 203 -16.39 -24.64 8.61
C ARG A 203 -16.03 -23.47 9.51
N CYS A 204 -16.56 -22.27 9.25
CA CYS A 204 -16.14 -21.06 9.98
C CYS A 204 -17.29 -20.12 10.36
N GLY A 205 -18.55 -20.53 10.17
CA GLY A 205 -19.73 -19.74 10.51
C GLY A 205 -20.01 -18.55 9.59
N GLN A 206 -19.21 -18.35 8.54
CA GLN A 206 -19.37 -17.23 7.61
C GLN A 206 -20.02 -17.65 6.30
N GLY A 207 -20.94 -16.83 5.81
CA GLY A 207 -21.52 -16.99 4.48
C GLY A 207 -20.59 -16.59 3.35
N VAL A 208 -20.94 -16.98 2.13
CA VAL A 208 -20.20 -16.67 0.90
C VAL A 208 -20.92 -15.60 0.10
N GLY A 209 -20.36 -14.38 0.14
CA GLY A 209 -20.80 -13.25 -0.67
C GLY A 209 -20.55 -13.44 -2.17
N ALA A 210 -21.38 -12.82 -3.01
CA ALA A 210 -21.26 -12.93 -4.46
C ALA A 210 -19.91 -12.42 -5.00
N GLN A 211 -19.38 -11.31 -4.45
CA GLN A 211 -18.09 -10.74 -4.86
C GLN A 211 -16.91 -11.63 -4.46
N ALA A 212 -16.92 -12.17 -3.24
CA ALA A 212 -15.90 -13.13 -2.80
C ALA A 212 -15.90 -14.39 -3.69
N PHE A 213 -17.07 -14.90 -4.04
CA PHE A 213 -17.17 -16.05 -4.95
C PHE A 213 -16.83 -15.72 -6.41
N ALA A 214 -17.03 -14.48 -6.87
CA ALA A 214 -16.63 -14.08 -8.21
C ALA A 214 -15.11 -14.21 -8.45
N LEU A 215 -14.31 -14.12 -7.39
CA LEU A 215 -12.86 -14.32 -7.43
C LEU A 215 -12.42 -15.79 -7.31
N HIS A 216 -13.36 -16.72 -7.07
CA HIS A 216 -13.09 -18.13 -6.79
C HIS A 216 -12.10 -18.78 -7.77
N ALA A 217 -12.30 -18.60 -9.08
CA ALA A 217 -11.42 -19.19 -10.09
C ALA A 217 -9.99 -18.65 -10.00
N LYS A 218 -9.83 -17.34 -9.73
CA LYS A 218 -8.53 -16.69 -9.63
C LYS A 218 -7.80 -17.04 -8.33
N VAL A 219 -8.52 -17.12 -7.20
CA VAL A 219 -7.95 -17.61 -5.93
C VAL A 219 -7.40 -19.02 -6.09
N ARG A 220 -8.19 -19.92 -6.68
CA ARG A 220 -7.75 -21.31 -6.94
C ARG A 220 -6.55 -21.38 -7.86
N GLU A 221 -6.50 -20.53 -8.89
CA GLU A 221 -5.38 -20.46 -9.82
C GLU A 221 -4.08 -20.06 -9.11
N VAL A 222 -4.14 -19.03 -8.25
CA VAL A 222 -3.00 -18.57 -7.44
C VAL A 222 -2.55 -19.64 -6.44
N ASP A 223 -3.49 -20.22 -5.67
CA ASP A 223 -3.18 -21.26 -4.69
C ASP A 223 -2.58 -22.51 -5.35
N ALA A 224 -3.08 -22.94 -6.52
CA ALA A 224 -2.50 -24.04 -7.27
C ALA A 224 -1.10 -23.69 -7.82
N TRP A 225 -0.91 -22.47 -8.33
CA TRP A 225 0.39 -22.02 -8.84
C TRP A 225 1.44 -21.94 -7.74
N LEU A 226 1.11 -21.39 -6.57
CA LEU A 226 2.01 -21.33 -5.41
C LEU A 226 2.47 -22.72 -4.95
N ARG A 227 1.56 -23.70 -4.98
CA ARG A 227 1.88 -25.11 -4.66
C ARG A 227 2.85 -25.76 -5.66
N SER A 228 3.02 -25.20 -6.86
CA SER A 228 4.08 -25.61 -7.79
C SER A 228 5.49 -25.11 -7.40
N ARG A 229 5.58 -24.30 -6.33
CA ARG A 229 6.80 -23.71 -5.78
C ARG A 229 7.57 -22.87 -6.81
N PRO A 230 6.99 -21.73 -7.25
CA PRO A 230 7.67 -20.84 -8.18
C PRO A 230 8.99 -20.35 -7.58
N THR A 231 9.98 -20.08 -8.43
CA THR A 231 11.34 -19.65 -8.01
C THR A 231 11.42 -18.16 -7.68
N VAL A 232 10.29 -17.51 -7.47
CA VAL A 232 10.17 -16.09 -7.10
C VAL A 232 9.49 -16.02 -5.74
N GLU A 233 9.81 -14.99 -4.97
CA GLU A 233 9.08 -14.72 -3.75
C GLU A 233 7.70 -14.15 -4.10
N VAL A 234 6.65 -14.67 -3.48
CA VAL A 234 5.27 -14.23 -3.74
C VAL A 234 4.63 -13.76 -2.46
N VAL A 235 4.05 -12.56 -2.50
CA VAL A 235 3.33 -11.96 -1.38
C VAL A 235 1.93 -11.51 -1.78
N GLU A 236 1.00 -11.55 -0.84
CA GLU A 236 -0.32 -10.94 -1.00
C GLU A 236 -0.23 -9.46 -0.68
N ALA A 237 -0.84 -8.63 -1.52
CA ALA A 237 -1.00 -7.20 -1.27
C ALA A 237 -2.31 -6.73 -1.90
N HIS A 238 -2.95 -5.74 -1.28
CA HIS A 238 -4.28 -5.29 -1.68
C HIS A 238 -4.22 -3.84 -2.19
N PRO A 239 -4.73 -3.52 -3.39
CA PRO A 239 -4.53 -2.23 -4.05
C PRO A 239 -5.07 -1.06 -3.22
N GLU A 240 -6.24 -1.18 -2.61
CA GLU A 240 -6.79 -0.10 -1.76
C GLU A 240 -5.94 0.17 -0.51
N LEU A 241 -5.27 -0.85 0.04
CA LEU A 241 -4.35 -0.68 1.16
C LEU A 241 -3.04 -0.02 0.71
N SER A 242 -2.50 -0.44 -0.43
CA SER A 242 -1.32 0.18 -1.04
C SER A 242 -1.60 1.65 -1.37
N PHE A 243 -2.74 1.96 -1.99
CA PHE A 243 -3.17 3.34 -2.26
C PHE A 243 -3.36 4.16 -0.99
N ALA A 244 -4.02 3.60 0.03
CA ALA A 244 -4.20 4.30 1.30
C ALA A 244 -2.86 4.58 1.98
N THR A 245 -1.90 3.66 1.87
CA THR A 245 -0.55 3.84 2.42
C THR A 245 0.21 4.94 1.67
N MET A 246 0.16 4.94 0.33
CA MET A 246 0.77 6.00 -0.49
C MET A 246 0.16 7.38 -0.25
N ALA A 247 -1.17 7.45 -0.09
CA ALA A 247 -1.90 8.71 0.09
C ALA A 247 -1.99 9.17 1.56
N GLY A 248 -1.60 8.33 2.52
CA GLY A 248 -1.77 8.56 3.95
C GLY A 248 -3.21 8.40 4.47
N ALA A 249 -4.19 8.15 3.61
CA ALA A 249 -5.58 7.90 3.96
C ALA A 249 -6.33 7.11 2.86
N PRO A 250 -7.42 6.40 3.17
CA PRO A 250 -8.22 5.67 2.18
C PRO A 250 -8.78 6.57 1.06
N LEU A 251 -8.68 6.10 -0.18
CA LEU A 251 -9.23 6.81 -1.35
C LEU A 251 -10.75 6.57 -1.45
N LEU A 252 -11.55 7.56 -1.04
CA LEU A 252 -13.02 7.46 -1.04
C LEU A 252 -13.67 7.38 -2.44
N PRO A 253 -13.25 8.15 -3.45
CA PRO A 253 -13.88 8.11 -4.77
C PRO A 253 -13.81 6.72 -5.42
N ASN A 254 -14.88 6.36 -6.14
CA ASN A 254 -14.99 5.06 -6.81
C ASN A 254 -13.99 4.94 -7.97
N LYS A 255 -13.29 3.80 -8.06
CA LYS A 255 -12.23 3.56 -9.07
C LYS A 255 -12.66 3.72 -10.53
N LYS A 256 -13.96 3.59 -10.80
CA LYS A 256 -14.55 3.70 -12.15
C LYS A 256 -14.93 5.13 -12.55
N THR A 257 -14.84 6.11 -11.64
CA THR A 257 -15.12 7.52 -11.97
C THR A 257 -13.84 8.25 -12.36
N PRO A 258 -13.92 9.33 -13.15
CA PRO A 258 -12.75 10.16 -13.48
C PRO A 258 -12.02 10.66 -12.23
N GLU A 259 -12.76 11.05 -11.18
CA GLU A 259 -12.19 11.53 -9.92
C GLU A 259 -11.44 10.40 -9.19
N GLY A 260 -12.00 9.18 -9.17
CA GLY A 260 -11.33 8.04 -8.55
C GLY A 260 -10.11 7.54 -9.32
N ARG A 261 -10.11 7.67 -10.65
CA ARG A 261 -8.92 7.41 -11.48
C ARG A 261 -7.83 8.45 -11.20
N ALA A 262 -8.20 9.74 -11.14
CA ALA A 262 -7.27 10.82 -10.83
C ALA A 262 -6.66 10.67 -9.44
N ALA A 263 -7.47 10.30 -8.43
CA ALA A 263 -7.01 10.05 -7.07
C ALA A 263 -5.98 8.90 -7.00
N ARG A 264 -6.19 7.80 -7.72
CA ARG A 264 -5.24 6.67 -7.78
C ARG A 264 -3.95 7.04 -8.48
N LEU A 265 -4.02 7.79 -9.58
CA LEU A 265 -2.83 8.32 -10.25
C LEU A 265 -2.04 9.28 -9.35
N ALA A 266 -2.73 10.12 -8.58
CA ALA A 266 -2.09 11.00 -7.59
C ALA A 266 -1.42 10.19 -6.47
N ALA A 267 -2.07 9.13 -5.98
CA ALA A 267 -1.49 8.23 -4.99
C ALA A 267 -0.24 7.50 -5.52
N LEU A 268 -0.25 6.99 -6.76
CA LEU A 268 0.95 6.42 -7.38
C LEU A 268 2.11 7.42 -7.41
N ARG A 269 1.85 8.67 -7.81
CA ARG A 269 2.87 9.74 -7.80
C ARG A 269 3.37 10.05 -6.40
N ALA A 270 2.48 10.07 -5.40
CA ALA A 270 2.86 10.23 -4.00
C ALA A 270 3.76 9.09 -3.51
N GLY A 271 3.51 7.87 -4.00
CA GLY A 271 4.36 6.70 -3.80
C GLY A 271 5.62 6.66 -4.66
N GLY A 272 5.93 7.71 -5.42
CA GLY A 272 7.13 7.78 -6.27
C GLY A 272 7.02 6.99 -7.59
N LEU A 273 5.84 6.54 -7.99
CA LEU A 273 5.62 5.86 -9.26
C LEU A 273 5.07 6.82 -10.32
N ALA A 274 5.77 6.87 -11.46
CA ALA A 274 5.24 7.51 -12.67
C ALA A 274 4.02 6.76 -13.20
N SER A 275 3.17 7.45 -13.96
CA SER A 275 2.04 6.83 -14.65
C SER A 275 2.53 5.71 -15.59
N PRO A 276 1.82 4.57 -15.66
CA PRO A 276 2.17 3.46 -16.54
C PRO A 276 2.14 3.89 -18.01
N SER A 277 2.91 3.19 -18.86
CA SER A 277 3.02 3.50 -20.29
C SER A 277 1.69 3.44 -21.05
N VAL A 278 0.81 2.55 -20.61
CA VAL A 278 -0.51 2.29 -21.21
C VAL A 278 -1.48 2.05 -20.06
N LEU A 279 -2.65 2.69 -20.11
CA LEU A 279 -3.69 2.50 -19.12
C LEU A 279 -4.78 1.53 -19.59
N GLU A 280 -4.97 1.36 -20.90
CA GLU A 280 -6.07 0.56 -21.45
C GLU A 280 -5.60 -0.20 -22.68
N GLY A 281 -6.13 -1.41 -22.87
CA GLY A 281 -5.81 -2.26 -24.01
C GLY A 281 -6.84 -3.35 -24.22
N SER A 282 -6.56 -4.28 -25.13
CA SER A 282 -7.45 -5.42 -25.37
C SER A 282 -7.45 -6.36 -24.16
N GLY A 283 -8.55 -6.36 -23.41
CA GLY A 283 -8.80 -7.31 -22.32
C GLY A 283 -8.36 -6.86 -20.91
N TYR A 284 -7.96 -5.61 -20.72
CA TYR A 284 -7.77 -5.00 -19.39
C TYR A 284 -8.20 -3.53 -19.40
N ALA A 285 -8.67 -3.05 -18.25
CA ALA A 285 -9.12 -1.69 -18.06
C ALA A 285 -8.12 -0.87 -17.21
N ALA A 286 -8.34 0.45 -17.16
CA ALA A 286 -7.47 1.35 -16.41
C ALA A 286 -7.44 1.05 -14.91
N ASP A 287 -8.55 0.60 -14.32
CA ASP A 287 -8.57 0.17 -12.92
C ASP A 287 -7.68 -1.04 -12.69
N ASP A 288 -7.74 -2.08 -13.54
CA ASP A 288 -6.89 -3.27 -13.40
C ASP A 288 -5.38 -2.92 -13.45
N VAL A 289 -4.98 -1.99 -14.35
CA VAL A 289 -3.57 -1.55 -14.47
C VAL A 289 -3.14 -0.74 -13.26
N LEU A 290 -4.00 0.16 -12.77
CA LEU A 290 -3.70 0.99 -11.61
C LEU A 290 -3.60 0.14 -10.34
N ASP A 291 -4.50 -0.83 -10.19
CA ASP A 291 -4.48 -1.79 -9.09
C ASP A 291 -3.17 -2.58 -9.16
N ALA A 292 -2.80 -3.17 -10.31
CA ALA A 292 -1.51 -3.84 -10.53
C ALA A 292 -0.29 -2.96 -10.19
N CYS A 293 -0.31 -1.67 -10.53
CA CYS A 293 0.77 -0.73 -10.16
C CYS A 293 0.85 -0.52 -8.64
N ALA A 294 -0.30 -0.42 -7.96
CA ALA A 294 -0.34 -0.29 -6.51
C ALA A 294 0.21 -1.55 -5.81
N VAL A 295 -0.11 -2.74 -6.33
CA VAL A 295 0.45 -3.99 -5.81
C VAL A 295 1.96 -4.06 -6.08
N ALA A 296 2.42 -3.59 -7.25
CA ALA A 296 3.85 -3.55 -7.61
C ALA A 296 4.65 -2.63 -6.68
N TRP A 297 4.06 -1.49 -6.27
CA TRP A 297 4.67 -0.60 -5.28
C TRP A 297 4.96 -1.32 -3.96
N THR A 298 4.01 -2.12 -3.47
CA THR A 298 4.21 -2.95 -2.28
C THR A 298 5.28 -4.03 -2.52
N ALA A 299 5.38 -4.60 -3.72
CA ALA A 299 6.46 -5.53 -4.07
C ALA A 299 7.85 -4.88 -3.96
N VAL A 300 8.00 -3.61 -4.39
CA VAL A 300 9.26 -2.86 -4.23
C VAL A 300 9.63 -2.72 -2.76
N ARG A 301 8.68 -2.27 -1.93
CA ARG A 301 8.89 -2.15 -0.48
C ARG A 301 9.24 -3.48 0.16
N HIS A 302 8.60 -4.56 -0.29
CA HIS A 302 8.90 -5.90 0.21
C HIS A 302 10.34 -6.32 -0.12
N ALA A 303 10.77 -6.11 -1.36
CA ALA A 303 12.14 -6.39 -1.79
C ALA A 303 13.20 -5.56 -1.02
N ALA A 304 12.83 -4.35 -0.59
CA ALA A 304 13.68 -3.48 0.23
C ALA A 304 13.65 -3.82 1.75
N GLY A 305 12.72 -4.67 2.19
CA GLY A 305 12.51 -4.97 3.62
C GLY A 305 11.62 -3.96 4.37
N ASP A 306 10.97 -3.04 3.65
CA ASP A 306 10.18 -1.94 4.20
C ASP A 306 8.66 -2.19 4.23
N SER A 307 8.20 -3.33 3.70
CA SER A 307 6.77 -3.67 3.68
C SER A 307 6.26 -4.04 5.08
N VAL A 308 5.10 -3.54 5.47
CA VAL A 308 4.42 -3.93 6.73
C VAL A 308 3.58 -5.18 6.49
N SER A 309 3.67 -6.16 7.39
CA SER A 309 2.86 -7.39 7.35
C SER A 309 1.60 -7.27 8.21
N ARG A 310 0.47 -7.78 7.72
CA ARG A 310 -0.78 -7.87 8.48
C ARG A 310 -1.41 -9.27 8.31
N PRO A 311 -1.35 -10.15 9.32
CA PRO A 311 -0.68 -9.98 10.63
C PRO A 311 0.85 -10.01 10.55
N ASP A 312 1.50 -9.62 11.64
CA ASP A 312 2.94 -9.80 11.89
C ASP A 312 3.13 -10.48 13.26
N PRO A 313 3.63 -11.72 13.31
CA PRO A 313 4.00 -12.58 12.17
C PRO A 313 2.78 -12.99 11.32
N PRO A 314 2.98 -13.38 10.05
CA PRO A 314 1.94 -13.99 9.21
C PRO A 314 1.29 -15.21 9.88
N GLU A 315 -0.01 -15.40 9.67
CA GLU A 315 -0.69 -16.63 10.09
C GLU A 315 -0.35 -17.76 9.10
N VAL A 316 -0.36 -19.01 9.56
CA VAL A 316 -0.05 -20.18 8.72
C VAL A 316 -1.10 -21.26 8.98
N PHE A 317 -1.65 -21.83 7.91
CA PHE A 317 -2.65 -22.88 7.96
C PHE A 317 -2.07 -24.23 7.49
N SER A 318 -2.93 -25.22 7.22
CA SER A 318 -2.50 -26.55 6.76
C SER A 318 -1.72 -26.55 5.44
N ASP A 319 -1.81 -25.49 4.62
CA ASP A 319 -1.04 -25.36 3.38
C ASP A 319 0.41 -24.91 3.58
N GLY A 320 0.78 -24.47 4.78
CA GLY A 320 2.11 -23.95 5.07
C GLY A 320 2.43 -22.62 4.39
N LEU A 321 1.46 -21.96 3.75
CA LEU A 321 1.67 -20.67 3.10
C LEU A 321 1.48 -19.53 4.11
N PRO A 322 2.39 -18.54 4.16
CA PRO A 322 2.25 -17.40 5.06
C PRO A 322 1.10 -16.50 4.60
N ALA A 323 0.02 -16.46 5.37
CA ALA A 323 -1.11 -15.58 5.17
C ALA A 323 -0.86 -14.23 5.84
N ALA A 324 -0.60 -13.21 5.02
CA ALA A 324 -0.59 -11.81 5.44
C ALA A 324 -0.75 -10.88 4.24
N ILE A 325 -1.44 -9.77 4.44
CA ILE A 325 -1.51 -8.69 3.44
C ILE A 325 -0.36 -7.71 3.70
N ARG A 326 0.51 -7.54 2.71
CA ARG A 326 1.64 -6.60 2.73
C ARG A 326 1.21 -5.21 2.27
N THR A 327 1.87 -4.17 2.78
CA THR A 327 1.81 -2.78 2.26
C THR A 327 3.18 -2.15 2.24
#